data_AF-A0A3B9LDR2-F1
#
_entry.id   AF-A0A3B9LDR2-F1
#
_cell.length_a   1.000
_cell.length_b   1.000
_cell.length_c   1.000
_cell.angle_alpha   90.00
_cell.angle_beta   90.00
_cell.angle_gamma   90.00
#
_symmetry.space_group_name_H-M   'P 1'
#
loop_
_entity.id
_entity.type
_entity.pdbx_description
1 polymer ?
#
loop_
_entity_poly.entity_id
_entity_poly.type
_entity_poly.pdbx_seq_one_letter_code
_entity_poly.pdbx_strand_id
1 'polypeptide(L)'
;VTNGEYLEFINAGGYTCSEFWLSLGWMTVNERRWQAPLYWVKRDGAWWNFTLSGFRPVDESEPVTHISYFEADAFANWSGARLPTEFEWERAAFD
;
A
#
# COMPACT_ATOMS: atom_id res chain seq x y z
N VAL A 1 2.04 -7.87 -4.83
CA VAL A 1 1.66 -6.46 -4.67
C VAL A 1 2.74 -5.57 -5.25
N THR A 2 2.59 -5.26 -6.53
CA THR A 2 3.39 -4.25 -7.22
C THR A 2 2.83 -2.85 -6.96
N ASN A 3 3.59 -1.83 -7.33
CA ASN A 3 3.14 -0.45 -7.32
C ASN A 3 1.91 -0.23 -8.23
N GLY A 4 1.83 -0.92 -9.37
CA GLY A 4 0.67 -0.88 -10.27
C GLY A 4 -0.59 -1.42 -9.60
N GLU A 5 -0.51 -2.60 -8.99
CA GLU A 5 -1.63 -3.17 -8.21
C GLU A 5 -2.04 -2.22 -7.06
N TYR A 6 -1.07 -1.59 -6.39
CA TYR A 6 -1.36 -0.63 -5.32
C TYR A 6 -1.98 0.68 -5.83
N LEU A 7 -1.65 1.12 -7.05
CA LEU A 7 -2.30 2.25 -7.70
C LEU A 7 -3.78 1.98 -7.98
N GLU A 8 -4.13 0.75 -8.38
CA GLU A 8 -5.53 0.35 -8.53
C GLU A 8 -6.30 0.49 -7.21
N PHE A 9 -5.70 0.05 -6.09
CA PHE A 9 -6.26 0.26 -4.76
C PHE A 9 -6.45 1.75 -4.42
N ILE A 10 -5.45 2.60 -4.68
CA ILE A 10 -5.55 4.05 -4.46
C ILE A 10 -6.68 4.65 -5.32
N ASN A 11 -6.73 4.30 -6.60
CA ASN A 11 -7.71 4.83 -7.56
C ASN A 11 -9.14 4.34 -7.27
N ALA A 12 -9.30 3.16 -6.67
CA ALA A 12 -10.58 2.63 -6.19
C ALA A 12 -11.05 3.29 -4.87
N GLY A 13 -10.33 4.28 -4.34
CA GLY A 13 -10.68 4.96 -3.09
C GLY A 13 -10.17 4.24 -1.85
N GLY A 14 -9.09 3.46 -1.96
CA GLY A 14 -8.53 2.69 -0.86
C GLY A 14 -8.23 3.49 0.42
N TYR A 15 -7.78 4.75 0.28
CA TYR A 15 -7.55 5.66 1.41
C TYR A 15 -8.79 6.47 1.85
N THR A 16 -9.94 6.28 1.20
CA THR A 16 -11.19 7.01 1.49
C THR A 16 -12.36 6.11 1.91
N CYS A 17 -12.25 4.79 1.71
CA CYS A 17 -13.28 3.81 2.06
C CYS A 17 -12.93 3.09 3.36
N SER A 18 -13.66 3.36 4.45
CA SER A 18 -13.39 2.78 5.77
C SER A 18 -13.58 1.27 5.85
N GLU A 19 -14.37 0.68 4.95
CA GLU A 19 -14.74 -0.75 4.96
C GLU A 19 -13.54 -1.69 4.81
N PHE A 20 -12.44 -1.21 4.22
CA PHE A 20 -11.23 -2.01 4.05
C PHE A 20 -10.32 -2.02 5.29
N TRP A 21 -10.50 -1.08 6.22
CA TRP A 21 -9.54 -0.81 7.28
C TRP A 21 -9.96 -1.37 8.63
N LEU A 22 -8.98 -1.89 9.38
CA LEU A 22 -9.11 -2.03 10.82
C LEU A 22 -9.39 -0.67 11.47
N SER A 23 -10.20 -0.63 12.53
CA SER A 23 -10.61 0.62 13.18
C SER A 23 -9.45 1.53 13.58
N LEU A 24 -8.37 0.96 14.16
CA LEU A 24 -7.18 1.73 14.52
C LEU A 24 -6.41 2.22 13.29
N GLY A 25 -6.38 1.43 12.21
CA GLY A 25 -5.80 1.82 10.94
C GLY A 25 -6.56 2.99 10.31
N TRP A 26 -7.89 2.91 10.29
CA TRP A 26 -8.76 3.97 9.76
C TRP A 26 -8.59 5.29 10.54
N MET A 27 -8.56 5.23 11.87
CA MET A 27 -8.26 6.41 12.70
C MET A 27 -6.91 7.02 12.31
N THR A 28 -5.86 6.18 12.21
CA THR A 28 -4.49 6.62 11.91
C THR A 28 -4.38 7.28 10.54
N VAL A 29 -4.97 6.68 9.50
CA VAL A 29 -4.98 7.22 8.13
C VAL A 29 -5.64 8.60 8.07
N ASN A 30 -6.77 8.76 8.76
CA ASN A 30 -7.49 10.03 8.77
C ASN A 30 -6.75 11.12 9.55
N GLU A 31 -6.23 10.79 10.75
CA GLU A 31 -5.48 11.74 11.57
C GLU A 31 -4.22 12.23 10.85
N ARG A 32 -3.50 11.32 10.19
CA ARG A 32 -2.26 11.63 9.47
C ARG A 32 -2.47 12.02 8.01
N ARG A 33 -3.71 11.96 7.52
CA ARG A 33 -4.11 12.27 6.14
C ARG A 33 -3.30 11.53 5.09
N TRP A 34 -3.08 10.23 5.29
CA TRP A 34 -2.38 9.40 4.32
C TRP A 34 -3.21 9.25 3.05
N GLN A 35 -2.54 9.29 1.89
CA GLN A 35 -3.16 9.16 0.57
C GLN A 35 -2.41 8.22 -0.37
N ALA A 36 -1.21 7.80 0.03
CA ALA A 36 -0.29 6.97 -0.73
C ALA A 36 0.82 6.45 0.22
N PRO A 37 1.62 5.46 -0.19
CA PRO A 37 2.79 5.02 0.55
C PRO A 37 3.77 6.16 0.85
N LEU A 38 4.60 6.01 1.88
CA LEU A 38 5.59 7.02 2.24
C LEU A 38 6.53 7.30 1.05
N TYR A 39 6.92 8.57 0.89
CA TYR A 39 7.75 9.10 -0.19
C TYR A 39 7.08 9.23 -1.57
N TRP A 40 5.82 8.83 -1.70
CA TRP A 40 5.05 9.08 -2.91
C TRP A 40 4.50 10.49 -2.93
N VAL A 41 4.65 11.16 -4.07
CA VAL A 41 4.18 12.52 -4.31
C VAL A 41 3.50 12.59 -5.66
N LYS A 42 2.28 13.12 -5.72
CA LYS A 42 1.58 13.37 -6.97
C LYS A 42 2.05 14.69 -7.58
N ARG A 43 2.58 14.67 -8.81
CA ARG A 43 3.00 15.86 -9.57
C ARG A 43 2.55 15.73 -11.01
N ASP A 44 1.95 16.79 -11.54
CA ASP A 44 1.49 16.87 -12.94
C ASP A 44 0.64 15.67 -13.38
N GLY A 45 -0.20 15.17 -12.46
CA GLY A 45 -1.08 14.02 -12.69
C GLY A 45 -0.43 12.64 -12.52
N ALA A 46 0.89 12.56 -12.35
CA ALA A 46 1.63 11.31 -12.16
C ALA A 46 2.14 11.13 -10.73
N TRP A 47 2.36 9.88 -10.32
CA TRP A 47 2.98 9.54 -9.05
C TRP A 47 4.50 9.44 -9.20
N TRP A 48 5.21 10.06 -8.26
CA TRP A 48 6.66 10.04 -8.16
C TRP A 48 7.09 9.51 -6.80
N ASN A 49 8.23 8.83 -6.74
CA ASN A 49 8.80 8.25 -5.53
C ASN A 49 10.19 8.85 -5.25
N PHE A 50 10.44 9.22 -3.99
CA PHE A 50 11.77 9.64 -3.54
C PHE A 50 12.56 8.44 -3.00
N THR A 51 13.47 7.92 -3.82
CA THR A 51 14.29 6.74 -3.50
C THR A 51 15.69 7.14 -3.03
N LEU A 52 16.50 6.16 -2.61
CA LEU A 52 17.92 6.38 -2.31
C LEU A 52 18.72 6.86 -3.54
N SER A 53 18.25 6.56 -4.75
CA SER A 53 18.84 7.03 -6.02
C SER A 53 18.25 8.36 -6.49
N GLY A 54 17.42 9.00 -5.67
CA GLY A 54 16.76 10.26 -5.97
C GLY A 54 15.30 10.11 -6.39
N PHE A 55 14.75 11.22 -6.89
CA PHE A 55 13.35 11.36 -7.23
C PHE A 55 13.07 10.87 -8.65
N ARG A 56 12.17 9.90 -8.81
CA ARG A 56 11.82 9.30 -10.10
C ARG A 56 10.32 8.99 -10.18
N PRO A 57 9.75 8.78 -11.37
CA PRO A 57 8.40 8.25 -11.50
C PRO A 57 8.27 6.91 -10.75
N VAL A 58 7.08 6.64 -10.21
CA VAL A 58 6.76 5.31 -9.69
C VAL A 58 6.85 4.30 -10.83
N ASP A 59 7.65 3.26 -10.64
CA ASP A 59 7.70 2.12 -11.55
C ASP A 59 6.64 1.10 -11.13
N GLU A 60 5.62 0.92 -11.95
CA GLU A 60 4.46 0.06 -11.65
C GLU A 60 4.81 -1.43 -11.48
N SER A 61 5.95 -1.86 -12.00
CA SER A 61 6.41 -3.25 -11.93
C SER A 61 7.15 -3.59 -10.62
N GLU A 62 7.61 -2.57 -9.88
CA GLU A 62 8.33 -2.77 -8.64
C GLU A 62 7.38 -3.14 -7.47
N PRO A 63 7.86 -3.88 -6.45
CA PRO A 63 7.10 -4.10 -5.23
C PRO A 63 6.76 -2.77 -4.54
N VAL A 64 5.54 -2.67 -4.00
CA VAL A 64 5.18 -1.54 -3.14
C VAL A 64 5.99 -1.59 -1.84
N THR A 65 6.50 -0.43 -1.42
CA THR A 65 7.38 -0.29 -0.26
C THR A 65 6.94 0.86 0.63
N HIS A 66 7.46 0.87 1.86
CA HIS A 66 7.16 1.88 2.89
C HIS A 66 5.66 2.06 3.22
N ILE A 67 4.91 0.97 3.12
CA ILE A 67 3.55 0.87 3.64
C ILE A 67 3.57 0.37 5.09
N SER A 68 2.63 0.84 5.89
CA SER A 68 2.36 0.34 7.22
C SER A 68 1.66 -1.03 7.19
N TYR A 69 1.61 -1.71 8.34
CA TYR A 69 0.78 -2.90 8.50
C TYR A 69 -0.70 -2.64 8.14
N PHE A 70 -1.25 -1.48 8.54
CA PHE A 70 -2.64 -1.14 8.26
C PHE A 70 -2.92 -1.00 6.76
N GLU A 71 -1.99 -0.41 6.02
CA GLU A 71 -2.07 -0.30 4.56
C GLU A 71 -1.97 -1.65 3.86
N ALA A 72 -1.12 -2.55 4.36
CA ALA A 72 -0.99 -3.91 3.83
C ALA A 72 -2.27 -4.73 4.07
N ASP A 73 -2.84 -4.66 5.26
CA ASP A 73 -4.08 -5.34 5.63
C ASP A 73 -5.28 -4.78 4.84
N ALA A 74 -5.40 -3.45 4.72
CA ALA A 74 -6.46 -2.82 3.94
C ALA A 74 -6.40 -3.20 2.45
N PHE A 75 -5.20 -3.25 1.87
CA PHE A 75 -5.02 -3.73 0.50
C PHE A 75 -5.44 -5.20 0.35
N ALA A 76 -5.04 -6.07 1.29
CA ALA A 76 -5.42 -7.48 1.27
C ALA A 76 -6.94 -7.65 1.34
N ASN A 77 -7.61 -6.90 2.23
CA ASN A 77 -9.07 -6.93 2.35
C ASN A 77 -9.77 -6.42 1.09
N TRP A 78 -9.32 -5.29 0.51
CA TRP A 78 -9.86 -4.76 -0.75
C TRP A 78 -9.72 -5.75 -1.91
N SER A 79 -8.61 -6.48 -1.99
CA SER A 79 -8.38 -7.51 -3.01
C SER A 79 -9.11 -8.84 -2.74
N GLY A 80 -9.93 -8.93 -1.68
CA GLY A 80 -10.63 -10.15 -1.30
C GLY A 80 -9.72 -11.26 -0.74
N ALA A 81 -8.53 -10.88 -0.26
CA ALA A 81 -7.51 -11.76 0.29
C ALA A 81 -7.27 -11.47 1.79
N ARG A 82 -6.20 -12.04 2.34
CA ARG A 82 -5.69 -11.74 3.68
C ARG A 82 -4.17 -11.81 3.71
N LEU A 83 -3.56 -11.23 4.74
CA LEU A 83 -2.15 -11.44 5.02
C LEU A 83 -1.91 -12.90 5.48
N PRO A 84 -0.77 -13.51 5.12
CA PRO A 84 -0.37 -14.80 5.64
C PRO A 84 -0.03 -14.67 7.14
N THR A 85 -0.24 -15.75 7.88
CA THR A 85 0.40 -15.91 9.20
C THR A 85 1.90 -16.12 9.03
N GLU A 86 2.69 -15.86 10.07
CA GLU A 86 4.14 -16.11 10.02
C GLU A 86 4.45 -17.59 9.72
N PHE A 87 3.66 -18.53 10.25
CA PHE A 87 3.82 -19.96 9.99
C PHE A 87 3.54 -20.35 8.53
N GLU A 88 2.51 -19.75 7.91
CA GLU A 88 2.23 -19.97 6.49
C GLU A 88 3.35 -19.42 5.60
N TRP A 89 3.88 -18.25 5.97
CA TRP A 89 4.98 -17.63 5.25
C TRP A 89 6.28 -18.44 5.40
N GLU A 90 6.60 -18.88 6.61
CA GLU A 90 7.74 -19.77 6.89
C GLU A 90 7.63 -21.06 6.08
N ARG A 91 6.46 -21.70 6.08
CA ARG A 91 6.24 -22.92 5.29
C ARG A 91 6.45 -22.70 3.80
N ALA A 92 5.94 -21.61 3.23
CA ALA A 92 6.08 -21.30 1.81
C ALA A 92 7.51 -20.93 1.40
N ALA A 93 8.34 -20.43 2.33
CA ALA A 93 9.73 -20.05 2.06
C ALA A 93 10.70 -21.25 2.02
N PHE A 94 10.29 -22.41 2.55
CA PHE A 94 11.12 -23.62 2.58
C PHE A 94 11.00 -24.51 1.32
N ASP A 95 9.94 -24.35 0.54
CA ASP A 95 9.71 -25.08 -0.71
C ASP A 95 10.37 -24.37 -1.91
#